data_AF-A0A815IKW6-F1
#
_entry.id   AF-A0A815IKW6-F1
#
_cell.length_a   1.000
_cell.length_b   1.000
_cell.length_c   1.000
_cell.angle_alpha   90.00
_cell.angle_beta   90.00
_cell.angle_gamma   90.00
#
_symmetry.space_group_name_H-M   'P 1'
#
loop_
_entity.id
_entity.type
_entity.pdbx_description
1 polymer ?
#
loop_
_entity_poly.entity_id
_entity_poly.type
_entity_poly.pdbx_seq_one_letter_code
_entity_poly.pdbx_strand_id
1 'polypeptide(L)' 'MVLEDVTELWQETPKSSKAKAAAAAGGDAKGSVLKPVNKDRYISKMFLRGDSVILVLKNPKAKSADSNK' A
#
# COMPACT_ATOMS: atom_id res chain seq x y z
N MET A 1 0.20 -8.75 16.55
CA MET A 1 -0.65 -7.58 16.78
C MET A 1 -2.07 -7.96 16.39
N VAL A 2 -3.05 -7.66 17.23
CA VAL A 2 -4.47 -7.81 16.91
C VAL A 2 -4.97 -6.42 16.52
N LEU A 3 -5.55 -6.29 15.33
CA LEU A 3 -6.06 -5.03 14.80
C LEU A 3 -7.52 -5.20 14.41
N GLU A 4 -8.30 -4.14 14.58
CA GLU A 4 -9.71 -4.06 14.19
C GLU A 4 -9.90 -2.84 13.29
N ASP A 5 -10.90 -2.88 12.41
CA ASP A 5 -11.25 -1.80 11.48
C ASP A 5 -10.05 -1.27 10.68
N VAL A 6 -9.33 -2.19 10.04
CA VAL A 6 -8.08 -1.91 9.33
C VAL A 6 -8.38 -1.49 7.89
N THR A 7 -7.73 -0.40 7.45
CA THR A 7 -7.62 -0.05 6.04
C THR A 7 -6.18 -0.27 5.57
N GLU A 8 -6.00 -1.22 4.68
CA GLU A 8 -4.73 -1.46 4.01
C GLU A 8 -4.64 -0.60 2.75
N LEU A 9 -3.45 -0.07 2.45
CA LEU A 9 -3.18 0.80 1.31
C LEU A 9 -1.91 0.34 0.60
N TRP A 10 -1.98 0.13 -0.70
CA TRP A 10 -0.82 -0.20 -1.53
C TRP A 10 -0.95 0.40 -2.94
N GLN A 11 0.11 0.32 -3.72
CA GLN A 11 0.12 0.74 -5.11
C GLN A 11 0.42 -0.45 -6.02
N GLU A 12 -0.28 -0.51 -7.14
CA GLU A 12 0.04 -1.44 -8.22
C GLU A 12 0.50 -0.66 -9.44
N THR A 13 1.65 -1.04 -9.99
CA THR A 13 2.05 -0.62 -11.33
C THR A 13 1.46 -1.61 -12.32
N PRO A 14 0.55 -1.20 -13.22
CA PRO A 14 0.00 -2.10 -14.21
C PRO A 14 1.13 -2.65 -15.08
N LYS A 15 1.14 -3.96 -15.36
CA LYS A 15 2.02 -4.53 -16.39
C LYS A 15 1.23 -4.58 -17.69
N SER A 16 1.40 -3.59 -18.58
CA SER A 16 0.83 -3.72 -19.93
C SER A 16 1.70 -4.68 -20.75
N SER A 17 1.08 -5.67 -21.37
CA SER A 17 1.70 -6.54 -22.38
C SER A 17 2.27 -5.74 -23.57
N LYS A 18 1.81 -4.50 -23.78
CA LYS A 18 2.28 -3.57 -24.82
C LYS A 18 3.60 -2.88 -24.46
N ALA A 19 3.93 -2.71 -23.18
CA ALA A 19 5.18 -2.07 -22.73
C ALA A 19 6.39 -3.02 -22.77
N LYS A 20 6.18 -4.35 -22.64
CA LYS A 20 7.27 -5.34 -22.76
C LYS A 20 7.84 -5.41 -24.19
N ALA A 21 7.05 -5.08 -25.20
CA ALA A 21 7.48 -5.02 -26.60
C ALA A 21 8.36 -3.80 -26.91
N ALA A 22 8.16 -2.66 -26.22
CA ALA A 22 8.96 -1.45 -26.42
C ALA A 22 10.33 -1.51 -25.71
N ALA A 23 10.42 -2.19 -24.56
CA ALA A 23 11.69 -2.34 -23.82
C ALA A 23 12.69 -3.29 -24.51
N ALA A 24 12.22 -4.23 -25.36
CA ALA A 24 13.09 -5.14 -26.11
C ALA A 24 13.61 -4.54 -27.43
N ALA A 25 13.11 -3.38 -27.85
CA ALA A 25 13.40 -2.76 -29.14
C ALA A 25 13.98 -1.35 -28.97
N GLY A 26 15.10 -1.23 -28.24
CA GLY A 26 16.14 -0.19 -28.40
C GLY A 26 15.75 1.27 -28.70
N GLY A 27 14.56 1.74 -28.32
CA GLY A 27 14.04 3.07 -28.63
C GLY A 27 13.53 3.78 -27.39
N ASP A 28 13.69 5.10 -27.36
CA ASP A 28 13.50 5.98 -26.21
C ASP A 28 12.18 5.71 -25.45
N ALA A 29 12.28 4.94 -24.37
CA ALA A 29 11.18 4.45 -23.55
C ALA A 29 10.59 5.53 -22.61
N LYS A 30 10.43 6.77 -23.09
CA LYS A 30 10.04 7.93 -22.27
C LYS A 30 8.54 8.29 -22.38
N GLY A 31 7.66 7.31 -22.63
CA GLY A 31 6.24 7.59 -22.90
C GLY A 31 5.19 6.62 -22.32
N SER A 32 5.60 5.48 -21.74
CA SER A 32 4.64 4.46 -21.26
C SER A 32 5.00 3.93 -19.86
N VAL A 33 5.46 4.80 -18.96
CA VAL A 33 5.45 4.46 -17.53
C VAL A 33 3.98 4.47 -17.11
N LEU A 34 3.38 3.29 -16.98
CA LEU A 34 2.00 3.14 -16.56
C LEU A 34 1.86 3.76 -15.17
N LYS A 35 0.89 4.67 -15.01
CA LYS A 35 0.68 5.39 -13.76
C LYS A 35 0.41 4.39 -12.63
N PRO A 36 1.10 4.48 -11.48
CA PRO A 36 0.76 3.69 -10.30
C PRO A 36 -0.69 3.91 -9.90
N VAL A 37 -1.40 2.83 -9.62
CA VAL A 37 -2.80 2.85 -9.18
C VAL A 37 -2.83 2.54 -7.69
N ASN A 38 -3.39 3.46 -6.90
CA ASN A 38 -3.60 3.23 -5.48
C ASN A 38 -4.76 2.25 -5.29
N LYS A 39 -4.58 1.30 -4.38
CA LYS A 39 -5.61 0.38 -3.92
C LYS A 39 -5.75 0.43 -2.42
N ASP A 40 -6.97 0.21 -1.99
CA ASP A 40 -7.37 0.12 -0.61
C ASP A 40 -8.17 -1.17 -0.37
N ARG A 41 -8.05 -1.70 0.85
CA ARG A 41 -8.84 -2.84 1.30
C ARG A 41 -9.25 -2.65 2.75
N TYR A 42 -10.54 -2.85 3.02
CA TYR A 42 -11.08 -2.88 4.36
C TYR A 42 -11.05 -4.30 4.94
N ILE A 43 -10.57 -4.42 6.18
CA ILE A 43 -10.48 -5.68 6.92
C ILE A 43 -11.02 -5.44 8.34
N SER A 44 -12.13 -6.11 8.69
CA SER A 44 -12.79 -5.91 9.98
C SER A 44 -11.93 -6.32 11.18
N LYS A 45 -11.22 -7.45 11.09
CA LYS A 45 -10.30 -7.95 12.13
C LYS A 45 -9.09 -8.62 11.49
N MET A 46 -7.89 -8.31 11.98
CA MET A 46 -6.63 -8.80 11.44
C MET A 46 -5.67 -9.20 12.56
N PHE A 47 -5.06 -10.38 12.43
CA PHE A 47 -3.93 -10.78 13.25
C PHE A 47 -2.65 -10.67 12.42
N LEU A 48 -1.74 -9.78 12.83
CA LEU A 48 -0.45 -9.56 12.16
C LEU A 48 0.70 -10.11 13.02
N ARG A 49 1.64 -10.83 12.41
CA ARG A 49 2.84 -11.31 13.11
C ARG A 49 3.87 -10.17 13.25
N GLY A 50 4.72 -10.24 14.28
CA GLY A 50 5.64 -9.15 14.62
C GLY A 50 6.87 -9.01 13.71
N ASP A 51 7.25 -10.07 13.00
CA ASP A 51 8.42 -10.09 12.10
C ASP A 51 8.18 -9.37 10.77
N SER A 52 6.92 -9.26 10.33
CA SER A 52 6.56 -8.48 9.14
C SER A 52 6.46 -6.96 9.38
N VAL A 53 6.63 -6.49 10.62
CA VAL A 53 6.49 -5.07 10.98
C VAL A 53 7.85 -4.39 11.01
N ILE A 54 8.01 -3.35 10.19
CA ILE A 54 9.26 -2.57 10.12
C ILE A 54 9.18 -1.30 10.97
N LEU A 55 8.05 -0.58 10.92
CA LEU A 55 7.85 0.69 11.62
C LEU A 55 6.42 0.79 12.14
N VAL A 56 6.27 1.36 13.34
CA VAL A 56 4.96 1.68 13.94
C VAL A 56 4.91 3.16 14.27
N LEU A 57 3.95 3.87 13.68
CA LEU A 57 3.65 5.27 13.99
C LEU A 57 2.35 5.36 14.78
N LYS A 58 2.44 5.82 16.04
CA LYS A 58 1.27 5.97 16.91
C LYS A 58 0.48 7.21 16.52
N ASN A 59 -0.82 7.06 16.28
CA ASN A 59 -1.69 8.20 15.96
C ASN A 59 -1.79 9.16 17.17
N PRO A 60 -1.34 10.43 17.06
CA PRO A 60 -1.39 11.37 18.18
C PRO A 60 -2.82 11.74 18.59
N LYS A 61 -3.79 11.62 17.69
CA LYS A 61 -5.20 11.91 17.96
C LYS A 61 -5.91 10.81 18.76
N ALA A 62 -5.33 9.61 18.86
CA ALA A 62 -5.95 8.52 19.62
C ALA A 62 -5.89 8.77 21.14
N LYS A 63 -4.88 9.51 21.63
CA LYS A 63 -4.69 9.75 23.07
C LYS A 63 -5.78 10.61 23.72
N SER A 64 -6.52 11.43 22.97
CA SER A 64 -7.59 12.24 23.55
C SER A 64 -8.84 11.43 23.89
N ALA A 65 -9.04 10.26 23.26
CA ALA A 65 -10.20 9.41 23.50
C ALA A 65 -10.09 8.59 24.81
N ASP A 66 -8.87 8.25 25.23
CA ASP A 66 -8.61 7.44 26.44
C ASP A 66 -8.49 8.28 27.73
N SER A 67 -8.57 9.62 27.64
CA SER A 67 -8.45 10.51 28.82
C SER A 67 -9.72 10.63 29.68
N ASN A 68 -10.78 9.90 29.32
CA ASN A 68 -12.06 9.90 30.06
C ASN A 68 -12.34 8.57 30.77
N LYS A 69 -11.29 7.86 31.20
CA LYS A 69 -11.41 6.64 31.99
C LYS A 69 -10.54 6.68 33.25
#